data_AF-X1HMK3-F1
#
_entry.id   AF-X1HMK3-F1
#
_cell.length_a   1.000
_cell.length_b   1.000
_cell.length_c   1.000
_cell.angle_alpha   90.00
_cell.angle_beta   90.00
_cell.angle_gamma   90.00
#
_symmetry.space_group_name_H-M   'P 1'
#
loop_
_entity.id
_entity.type
_entity.pdbx_description
1 polymer ?
#
loop_
_entity_poly.entity_id
_entity_poly.type
_entity_poly.pdbx_seq_one_letter_code
_entity_poly.pdbx_strand_id
1 'polypeptide(L)'
;MIFDASGFVFEPPSVISRVRRVLIKPSAAYPVSYPVTTSQSMLSAIVEGIRQVSDADILILEGTPGGEPVFPIYQALDYNFPRVLMLDVK
;
A
#
# COMPACT_ATOMS: atom_id res chain seq x y z
N MET A 1 -11.11 -18.31 2.68
CA MET A 1 -12.13 -17.34 3.09
C MET A 1 -11.66 -15.97 2.61
N ILE A 2 -12.51 -15.22 1.92
CA ILE A 2 -12.22 -13.85 1.44
C ILE A 2 -13.01 -12.91 2.34
N PHE A 3 -12.36 -11.87 2.87
CA PHE A 3 -12.97 -10.88 3.74
C PHE A 3 -13.42 -9.66 2.94
N ASP A 4 -14.32 -8.84 3.46
CA ASP A 4 -14.63 -7.57 2.82
C ASP A 4 -13.54 -6.54 3.14
N ALA A 5 -13.19 -5.72 2.15
CA ALA A 5 -12.31 -4.59 2.34
C ALA A 5 -12.94 -3.47 3.18
N SER A 6 -14.27 -3.33 3.14
CA SER A 6 -14.99 -2.27 3.87
C SER A 6 -14.86 -2.38 5.40
N GLY A 7 -14.65 -3.59 5.92
CA GLY A 7 -14.48 -3.86 7.35
C GLY A 7 -13.04 -3.81 7.85
N PHE A 8 -12.08 -3.48 6.98
CA PHE A 8 -10.68 -3.43 7.37
C PHE A 8 -10.39 -2.20 8.25
N VAL A 9 -9.79 -2.45 9.41
CA VAL A 9 -9.33 -1.41 10.34
C VAL A 9 -7.84 -1.58 10.56
N PHE A 10 -7.08 -0.50 10.39
CA PHE A 10 -5.65 -0.48 10.69
C PHE A 10 -5.40 0.30 11.99
N GLU A 11 -4.82 -0.38 12.97
CA GLU A 11 -4.33 0.23 14.20
C GLU A 11 -2.80 0.36 14.13
N PRO A 12 -2.25 1.59 14.03
CA PRO A 12 -0.82 1.77 13.88
C PRO A 12 -0.09 1.31 15.16
N PRO A 13 0.89 0.38 15.06
CA PRO A 13 1.74 0.03 16.19
C PRO A 13 2.46 1.25 16.75
N SER A 14 2.62 1.33 18.07
CA SER A 14 3.22 2.50 18.75
C SER A 14 4.61 2.88 18.24
N VAL A 15 5.39 1.92 17.74
CA VAL A 15 6.70 2.15 17.12
C VAL A 15 6.64 3.10 15.93
N ILE A 16 5.53 3.14 15.18
CA ILE A 16 5.36 4.00 14.00
C ILE A 16 5.50 5.48 14.34
N SER A 17 5.15 5.90 15.57
CA SER A 17 5.28 7.29 16.03
C SER A 17 6.72 7.82 16.06
N ARG A 18 7.72 6.94 15.95
CA ARG A 18 9.15 7.30 16.10
C ARG A 18 10.01 6.90 14.92
N VAL A 19 9.46 6.18 13.93
CA VAL A 19 10.24 5.77 12.75
C VAL A 19 10.35 6.93 11.77
N ARG A 20 11.46 6.96 11.04
CA ARG A 20 11.64 7.95 9.96
C ARG A 20 10.96 7.53 8.66
N ARG A 21 10.81 6.21 8.44
CA ARG A 21 10.24 5.65 7.21
C ARG A 21 9.41 4.41 7.51
N VAL A 22 8.35 4.23 6.73
CA VAL A 22 7.53 3.02 6.70
C VAL A 22 7.54 2.47 5.26
N LEU A 23 7.86 1.17 5.14
CA LEU A 23 7.72 0.45 3.89
C LEU A 23 6.43 -0.38 3.92
N ILE A 24 5.59 -0.24 2.90
CA ILE A 24 4.41 -1.06 2.71
C ILE A 24 4.63 -1.90 1.45
N LYS A 25 4.58 -3.22 1.60
CA LYS A 25 4.58 -4.16 0.49
C LYS A 25 3.17 -4.74 0.32
N PRO A 26 2.33 -4.21 -0.59
CA PRO A 26 1.05 -4.82 -0.91
C PRO A 26 1.22 -6.15 -1.66
N SER A 27 0.10 -6.80 -1.97
CA SER A 27 0.02 -7.74 -3.09
C SER A 27 -0.48 -6.94 -4.30
N ALA A 28 0.41 -6.58 -5.21
CA ALA A 28 0.07 -5.74 -6.37
C ALA A 28 0.87 -6.13 -7.63
N ALA A 29 1.09 -7.43 -7.82
CA ALA A 29 1.86 -7.97 -8.94
C ALA A 29 1.06 -8.10 -10.26
N TYR A 30 -0.26 -7.86 -10.24
CA TYR A 30 -1.15 -8.00 -11.39
C TYR A 30 -2.26 -6.94 -11.39
N PRO A 31 -2.81 -6.53 -12.54
CA PRO A 31 -3.85 -5.51 -12.64
C PRO A 31 -5.27 -6.09 -12.41
N VAL A 32 -5.44 -6.87 -11.34
CA VAL A 32 -6.73 -7.46 -10.98
C VAL A 32 -7.08 -7.00 -9.58
N SER A 33 -8.21 -6.30 -9.43
CA SER A 33 -8.64 -5.73 -8.16
C SER A 33 -8.83 -6.77 -7.04
N TYR A 34 -8.99 -6.28 -5.82
CA TYR A 34 -9.38 -7.09 -4.67
C TYR A 34 -10.54 -8.03 -5.03
N PRO A 35 -10.49 -9.32 -4.67
CA PRO A 35 -9.62 -9.94 -3.66
C PRO A 35 -8.30 -10.53 -4.18
N VAL A 36 -7.95 -10.33 -5.46
CA VAL A 36 -6.69 -10.86 -6.01
C VAL A 36 -5.48 -10.06 -5.54
N THR A 37 -5.63 -8.74 -5.46
CA THR A 37 -4.63 -7.80 -4.98
C THR A 37 -5.10 -7.08 -3.73
N THR A 38 -4.19 -6.38 -3.05
CA THR A 38 -4.55 -5.52 -1.92
C THR A 38 -5.48 -4.40 -2.40
N SER A 39 -6.58 -4.18 -1.69
CA SER A 39 -7.52 -3.11 -2.02
C SER A 39 -6.85 -1.73 -1.88
N GLN A 40 -7.18 -0.82 -2.79
CA GLN A 40 -6.87 0.60 -2.67
C GLN A 40 -7.39 1.16 -1.33
N SER A 41 -8.61 0.80 -0.92
CA SER A 41 -9.23 1.32 0.30
C SER A 41 -8.51 0.86 1.57
N MET A 42 -8.03 -0.39 1.59
CA MET A 42 -7.23 -0.93 2.70
C MET A 42 -5.90 -0.18 2.82
N LEU A 43 -5.23 0.08 1.69
CA LEU A 43 -3.98 0.86 1.69
C LEU A 43 -4.23 2.31 2.12
N SER A 44 -5.35 2.92 1.72
CA SER A 44 -5.72 4.27 2.18
C SER A 44 -5.86 4.29 3.71
N ALA A 45 -6.58 3.31 4.28
CA ALA A 45 -6.73 3.21 5.74
C ALA A 45 -5.38 3.02 6.47
N ILE A 46 -4.45 2.24 5.89
CA ILE A 46 -3.09 2.09 6.45
C ILE A 46 -2.34 3.42 6.40
N VAL A 47 -2.32 4.09 5.24
CA VAL A 47 -1.62 5.37 5.05
C VAL A 47 -2.17 6.43 6.00
N GLU A 48 -3.50 6.56 6.08
CA GLU A 48 -4.17 7.49 6.98
C GLU A 48 -3.86 7.19 8.45
N GLY A 49 -3.94 5.92 8.87
CA GLY A 49 -3.62 5.52 10.24
C GLY A 49 -2.17 5.80 10.64
N ILE A 50 -1.21 5.59 9.73
CA ILE A 50 0.19 5.99 9.96
C ILE A 50 0.29 7.50 10.16
N ARG A 51 -0.37 8.28 9.30
CA ARG A 51 -0.34 9.75 9.34
C ARG A 51 -1.00 10.35 10.58
N GLN A 52 -1.92 9.64 11.24
CA GLN A 52 -2.48 10.08 12.52
C GLN A 52 -1.44 10.12 13.64
N VAL A 53 -0.35 9.34 13.54
CA VAL A 53 0.62 9.18 14.63
C VAL A 53 2.05 9.54 14.25
N SER A 54 2.33 9.81 12.97
CA SER A 54 3.69 10.02 12.49
C SER A 54 3.76 10.79 11.17
N ASP A 55 4.81 11.60 11.03
CA ASP A 55 5.18 12.26 9.77
C ASP A 55 6.16 11.43 8.92
N ALA A 56 6.39 10.16 9.27
CA ALA A 56 7.32 9.27 8.55
C ALA A 56 7.13 9.29 7.02
N ASP A 57 8.23 9.14 6.29
CA ASP A 57 8.14 8.92 4.84
C ASP A 57 7.51 7.54 4.59
N ILE A 58 6.43 7.50 3.80
CA ILE A 58 5.77 6.25 3.45
C ILE A 58 6.18 5.86 2.04
N LEU A 59 6.65 4.63 1.90
CA LEU A 59 7.00 4.04 0.63
C LEU A 59 6.09 2.84 0.36
N ILE A 60 5.50 2.79 -0.82
CA ILE A 60 4.84 1.59 -1.35
C ILE A 60 5.78 1.01 -2.40
N LEU A 61 6.09 -0.28 -2.30
CA LEU A 61 6.90 -0.95 -3.30
C LEU A 61 6.36 -2.32 -3.64
N GLU A 62 6.53 -2.72 -4.89
CA GLU A 62 6.22 -4.04 -5.40
C GLU A 62 7.01 -4.26 -6.71
N GLY A 63 7.16 -5.52 -7.09
CA GLY A 63 7.70 -5.92 -8.39
C GLY A 63 6.74 -6.85 -9.13
N THR A 64 6.95 -7.00 -10.44
CA THR A 64 6.22 -7.98 -11.24
C THR A 64 7.06 -9.25 -11.42
N PRO A 65 6.44 -10.43 -11.59
CA PRO A 65 7.19 -11.68 -11.75
C PRO A 65 8.07 -11.72 -13.01
N GLY A 66 7.72 -10.97 -14.07
CA GLY A 66 8.48 -10.90 -15.31
C GLY A 66 9.47 -9.72 -15.37
N GLY A 67 9.55 -8.90 -14.31
CA GLY A 67 10.41 -7.72 -14.25
C GLY A 67 9.92 -6.54 -15.09
N GLU A 68 8.68 -6.60 -15.59
CA GLU A 68 7.99 -5.45 -16.17
C GLU A 68 7.75 -4.36 -15.11
N PRO A 69 7.67 -3.09 -15.51
CA PRO A 69 7.40 -2.02 -14.56
C PRO A 69 6.09 -2.21 -13.81
N VAL A 70 6.10 -1.99 -12.49
CA VAL A 70 4.89 -2.11 -11.65
C VAL A 70 3.90 -0.95 -11.81
N PHE A 71 4.36 0.21 -12.30
CA PHE A 71 3.56 1.44 -12.34
C PHE A 71 2.22 1.33 -13.11
N PRO A 72 2.14 0.65 -14.27
CA PRO A 72 0.85 0.40 -14.94
C PRO A 72 -0.13 -0.42 -14.09
N ILE A 73 0.37 -1.30 -13.22
CA ILE A 73 -0.47 -2.09 -12.31
C ILE A 73 -1.02 -1.19 -11.21
N TYR A 74 -0.19 -0.32 -10.61
CA TYR A 74 -0.66 0.68 -9.66
C TYR A 74 -1.76 1.58 -10.25
N GLN A 75 -1.60 2.02 -11.50
CA GLN A 75 -2.65 2.79 -12.18
C GLN A 75 -3.95 1.99 -12.37
N ALA A 76 -3.85 0.73 -12.80
CA ALA A 76 -5.01 -0.13 -12.98
C ALA A 76 -5.74 -0.45 -11.66
N LEU A 77 -5.01 -0.47 -10.54
CA LEU A 77 -5.55 -0.68 -9.19
C LEU A 77 -5.96 0.63 -8.48
N ASP A 78 -5.90 1.77 -9.17
CA ASP A 78 -6.19 3.11 -8.63
C ASP A 78 -5.35 3.47 -7.40
N TYR A 79 -4.10 3.01 -7.35
CA TYR A 79 -3.17 3.35 -6.28
C TYR A 79 -2.71 4.80 -6.44
N ASN A 80 -3.38 5.67 -5.71
CA ASN A 80 -3.11 7.11 -5.65
C ASN A 80 -3.20 7.58 -4.20
N PHE A 81 -2.05 7.65 -3.53
CA PHE A 81 -1.98 8.04 -2.13
C PHE A 81 -1.14 9.32 -1.97
N PRO A 82 -1.68 10.37 -1.32
CA PRO A 82 -0.96 11.63 -1.16
C PRO A 82 0.26 11.46 -0.26
N ARG A 83 1.38 12.08 -0.63
CA ARG A 83 2.65 12.04 0.14
C ARG A 83 3.15 10.62 0.41
N VAL A 84 2.99 9.73 -0.57
CA VAL A 84 3.54 8.37 -0.59
C VAL A 84 4.43 8.22 -1.80
N LEU A 85 5.63 7.65 -1.61
CA LEU A 85 6.54 7.32 -2.70
C LEU A 85 6.25 5.91 -3.20
N MET A 86 5.83 5.78 -4.46
CA MET A 86 5.61 4.48 -5.10
C MET A 86 6.86 4.05 -5.87
N LEU A 87 7.41 2.88 -5.55
CA LEU A 87 8.66 2.36 -6.09
C LEU A 87 8.43 1.09 -6.91
N ASP A 88 9.12 1.02 -8.04
CA ASP A 88 9.23 -0.15 -8.89
C ASP A 88 10.46 -0.97 -8.49
N VAL A 89 10.25 -2.23 -8.08
CA VAL A 89 11.34 -3.15 -7.71
C VAL A 89 11.53 -4.16 -8.81
N LYS A 90 12.77 -4.27 -9.30
CA LYS A 90 13.21 -5.21 -10.32
C LYS A 90 13.93 -6.40 -9.71
#